data_AF-A0A2E5I3P6-F1
#
_entry.id   AF-A0A2E5I3P6-F1
#
_cell.length_a   1.000
_cell.length_b   1.000
_cell.length_c   1.000
_cell.angle_alpha   90.00
_cell.angle_beta   90.00
_cell.angle_gamma   90.00
#
_symmetry.space_group_name_H-M   'P 1'
#
loop_
_entity.id
_entity.type
_entity.pdbx_description
1 polymer ?
#
loop_
_entity_poly.entity_id
_entity_poly.type
_entity_poly.pdbx_seq_one_letter_code
_entity_poly.pdbx_strand_id
1 'polypeptide(L)'
;MIKRGLRLFSPSDSPEYRRTRRIFLVVYGAAVAAVLFPWPKVWEMYPMILGIPFFMVWMVLAIVTIFLGLLILFRSEPKGE
;
A
#
# COMPACT_ATOMS: atom_id res chain seq x y z
N MET A 1 -8.54 -16.46 -27.26
CA MET A 1 -7.25 -16.38 -26.53
C MET A 1 -7.42 -15.55 -25.27
N ILE A 2 -7.56 -16.19 -24.11
CA ILE A 2 -7.72 -15.50 -22.83
C ILE A 2 -6.33 -15.01 -22.41
N LYS A 3 -6.04 -13.72 -22.60
CA LYS A 3 -4.84 -13.09 -22.04
C LYS A 3 -5.00 -13.02 -20.52
N ARG A 4 -4.72 -14.13 -19.82
CA ARG A 4 -4.61 -14.20 -18.35
C ARG A 4 -3.30 -13.55 -17.87
N GLY A 5 -3.10 -12.29 -18.23
CA GLY A 5 -2.07 -11.44 -17.62
C GLY A 5 -2.74 -10.56 -16.58
N LEU A 6 -2.07 -10.31 -15.45
CA LEU A 6 -2.48 -9.26 -14.52
C LEU A 6 -2.61 -7.94 -15.30
N ARG A 7 -3.84 -7.56 -15.66
CA ARG A 7 -4.11 -6.28 -16.33
C ARG A 7 -4.10 -5.18 -15.27
N LEU A 8 -2.91 -4.67 -14.97
CA LEU A 8 -2.70 -3.58 -14.03
C LEU A 8 -3.26 -2.24 -14.52
N PHE A 9 -3.53 -2.10 -15.83
CA PHE A 9 -4.20 -0.94 -16.41
C PHE A 9 -5.02 -1.41 -17.62
N SER A 10 -6.31 -1.07 -17.67
CA SER A 10 -7.10 -1.24 -18.90
C SER A 10 -6.99 0.03 -19.75
N PRO A 11 -6.82 -0.07 -21.08
CA PRO A 11 -6.91 1.08 -21.98
C PRO A 11 -8.27 1.80 -21.93
N SER A 12 -9.29 1.18 -21.34
CA SER A 12 -10.62 1.76 -21.11
C SER A 12 -10.76 2.51 -19.78
N ASP A 13 -9.77 2.43 -18.88
CA ASP A 13 -9.87 3.09 -17.57
C ASP A 13 -9.77 4.61 -17.73
N SER A 14 -10.60 5.35 -17.00
CA SER A 14 -10.56 6.82 -16.97
C SER A 14 -9.18 7.32 -16.50
N PRO A 15 -8.71 8.48 -17.00
CA PRO A 15 -7.40 9.03 -16.63
C PRO A 15 -7.26 9.27 -15.11
N GLU A 16 -8.37 9.59 -14.45
CA GLU A 16 -8.43 9.77 -12.99
C GLU A 16 -8.21 8.45 -12.24
N TYR A 17 -8.87 7.37 -12.64
CA TYR A 17 -8.69 6.04 -12.04
C TYR A 17 -7.26 5.53 -12.20
N ARG A 18 -6.65 5.73 -13.37
CA ARG A 18 -5.24 5.35 -13.61
C ARG A 18 -4.26 6.12 -12.73
N ARG A 19 -4.57 7.38 -12.40
CA ARG A 19 -3.73 8.21 -11.53
C ARG A 19 -3.85 7.75 -10.08
N THR A 20 -5.07 7.56 -9.59
CA THR A 20 -5.34 7.05 -8.22
C THR A 20 -4.72 5.67 -8.01
N ARG A 21 -4.85 4.77 -9.00
CA ARG A 21 -4.25 3.43 -8.94
C ARG A 21 -2.73 3.44 -8.95
N ARG A 22 -2.08 4.33 -9.72
CA ARG A 22 -0.63 4.52 -9.67
C ARG A 22 -0.16 5.04 -8.31
N ILE A 23 -0.84 6.04 -7.76
CA ILE A 23 -0.53 6.58 -6.43
C ILE A 23 -0.67 5.48 -5.39
N PHE A 24 -1.77 4.70 -5.43
CA PHE A 24 -1.96 3.56 -4.54
C PHE A 24 -0.81 2.55 -4.66
N LEU A 25 -0.40 2.15 -5.86
CA LEU A 25 0.70 1.19 -6.05
C LEU A 25 2.03 1.72 -5.50
N VAL A 26 2.32 3.01 -5.67
CA VAL A 26 3.53 3.64 -5.12
C VAL A 26 3.49 3.65 -3.58
N VAL A 27 2.36 4.08 -3.00
CA VAL A 27 2.18 4.11 -1.54
C VAL A 27 2.22 2.70 -0.95
N TYR A 28 1.56 1.74 -1.60
CA TYR A 28 1.56 0.34 -1.20
C TYR A 28 2.97 -0.25 -1.26
N GLY A 29 3.69 -0.04 -2.36
CA GLY A 29 5.07 -0.48 -2.51
C GLY A 29 5.99 0.12 -1.44
N ALA A 30 5.84 1.41 -1.16
CA ALA A 30 6.60 2.09 -0.09
C ALA A 30 6.26 1.54 1.30
N ALA A 31 4.97 1.30 1.60
CA ALA A 31 4.54 0.74 2.87
C ALA A 31 5.07 -0.69 3.07
N VAL A 32 4.98 -1.54 2.04
CA VAL A 32 5.51 -2.91 2.07
C VAL A 32 7.04 -2.89 2.23
N ALA A 33 7.75 -2.04 1.46
CA ALA A 33 9.19 -1.89 1.60
C ALA A 33 9.57 -1.42 3.01
N ALA A 34 8.85 -0.45 3.57
CA ALA A 34 9.11 0.07 4.91
C ALA A 34 8.90 -0.97 6.02
N VAL A 35 7.99 -1.94 5.83
CA VAL A 35 7.77 -3.05 6.77
C VAL A 35 8.81 -4.16 6.60
N LEU A 36 9.17 -4.48 5.35
CA LEU A 36 10.12 -5.56 5.05
C LEU A 36 11.58 -5.16 5.29
N PHE A 37 11.90 -3.86 5.28
CA PHE A 37 13.25 -3.41 5.55
C PHE A 37 13.58 -3.63 7.04
N PRO A 38 14.68 -4.30 7.37
CA PRO A 38 15.02 -4.64 8.75
C PRO A 38 15.60 -3.41 9.47
N TRP A 39 14.75 -2.48 9.89
CA TRP A 39 15.12 -1.29 10.66
C TRP A 39 15.92 -1.58 11.95
N PRO A 40 15.59 -2.60 12.77
CA PRO A 40 16.24 -2.76 14.09
C PRO A 40 17.72 -3.14 13.99
N LYS A 41 18.12 -3.87 12.94
CA LYS A 41 19.49 -4.35 12.77
C LYS A 41 20.47 -3.26 12.31
N VAL A 42 19.96 -2.16 11.76
CA VAL A 42 20.78 -1.06 11.22
C VAL A 42 21.06 0.01 12.29
N TRP A 43 20.27 0.05 13.37
CA TRP A 43 20.29 1.17 14.33
C TRP A 43 20.81 0.79 15.72
N GLU A 44 21.11 -0.51 15.98
CA GLU A 44 21.56 -1.07 17.28
C GLU A 44 20.70 -0.73 18.51
N MET A 45 19.64 0.06 18.32
CA MET A 45 18.70 0.53 19.34
C MET A 45 17.33 -0.09 19.06
N TYR A 46 16.65 -0.47 20.15
CA TYR A 46 15.27 -0.93 20.15
C TYR A 46 14.36 0.19 20.66
N PRO A 47 13.95 1.15 19.81
CA PRO A 47 13.06 2.21 20.25
C PRO A 47 11.73 1.63 20.73
N MET A 48 11.25 2.15 21.86
CA MET A 48 9.94 1.80 22.43
C MET A 48 9.04 3.03 22.40
N ILE A 49 7.78 2.83 21.98
CA ILE A 49 6.72 3.85 22.01
C ILE A 49 5.64 3.31 22.96
N LEU A 50 5.36 4.02 24.05
CA LEU A 50 4.31 3.64 25.02
C LEU A 50 4.44 2.19 25.54
N GLY A 51 5.67 1.70 25.72
CA GLY A 51 5.96 0.33 26.16
C GLY A 51 5.85 -0.74 25.06
N ILE A 52 5.56 -0.35 23.82
CA ILE A 52 5.46 -1.23 22.66
C ILE A 52 6.70 -1.03 21.78
N PRO A 53 7.30 -2.11 21.22
CA PRO A 53 8.36 -1.98 20.24
C PRO A 53 7.94 -1.10 19.05
N PHE A 54 8.81 -0.17 18.65
CA PHE A 54 8.58 0.72 17.52
C PHE A 54 8.15 -0.01 16.23
N PHE A 55 8.69 -1.20 15.98
CA PHE A 55 8.34 -2.00 14.81
C PHE A 55 6.85 -2.37 14.76
N MET A 56 6.22 -2.62 15.92
CA MET A 56 4.80 -2.97 15.99
C MET A 56 3.93 -1.77 15.64
N VAL A 57 4.27 -0.58 16.15
CA VAL A 57 3.58 0.67 15.81
C VAL A 57 3.68 0.92 14.31
N TRP A 58 4.86 0.72 13.74
CA TRP A 58 5.10 0.87 12.30
C TRP A 58 4.30 -0.12 11.45
N MET A 59 4.23 -1.38 11.89
CA MET A 59 3.40 -2.42 11.28
C MET A 59 1.92 -2.02 11.26
N VAL A 60 1.39 -1.56 12.39
CA VAL A 60 -0.01 -1.12 12.49
C VAL A 60 -0.26 0.04 11.55
N LEU A 61 0.64 1.02 11.51
CA LEU A 61 0.53 2.18 10.61
C LEU A 61 0.48 1.74 9.14
N ALA A 62 1.38 0.83 8.74
CA ALA A 62 1.42 0.29 7.39
C ALA A 62 0.12 -0.44 7.01
N ILE A 63 -0.44 -1.25 7.92
CA ILE A 63 -1.73 -1.92 7.71
C ILE A 63 -2.85 -0.89 7.50
N VAL A 64 -2.92 0.13 8.35
CA VAL A 64 -3.92 1.20 8.25
C VAL A 64 -3.77 1.96 6.93
N THR A 65 -2.54 2.30 6.53
CA THR A 65 -2.28 2.98 5.25
C THR A 65 -2.70 2.13 4.05
N ILE A 66 -2.38 0.84 4.05
CA ILE A 66 -2.80 -0.09 2.98
C ILE A 66 -4.32 -0.19 2.92
N PHE A 67 -4.97 -0.32 4.08
CA PHE A 67 -6.43 -0.41 4.16
C PHE A 67 -7.11 0.85 3.64
N LEU A 68 -6.66 2.04 4.06
CA LEU A 68 -7.16 3.32 3.54
C LEU A 68 -6.93 3.46 2.04
N GLY A 69 -5.76 3.04 1.56
CA GLY A 69 -5.45 3.03 0.14
C GLY A 69 -6.41 2.13 -0.66
N LEU A 70 -6.72 0.95 -0.13
CA LEU A 70 -7.71 0.03 -0.73
C LEU A 70 -9.11 0.64 -0.71
N LEU A 71 -9.49 1.31 0.37
CA LEU A 71 -10.81 1.96 0.49
C LEU A 71 -10.96 3.10 -0.53
N ILE A 72 -9.91 3.92 -0.71
CA ILE A 72 -9.87 4.97 -1.72
C ILE A 72 -9.94 4.36 -3.13
N LEU A 73 -9.18 3.29 -3.37
CA LEU A 73 -9.19 2.59 -4.66
C LEU A 73 -10.57 2.00 -4.97
N PHE A 74 -11.19 1.32 -4.01
CA PHE A 74 -12.53 0.75 -4.12
C PHE A 74 -13.58 1.84 -4.37
N ARG A 75 -13.50 2.97 -3.66
CA ARG A 75 -14.41 4.11 -3.89
C ARG A 75 -14.23 4.73 -5.29
N SER A 76 -13.02 4.63 -5.84
CA SER A 76 -12.70 5.14 -7.18
C SER A 76 -13.02 4.14 -8.29
N GLU A 77 -13.34 2.88 -7.96
CA GLU A 77 -13.75 1.92 -8.98
C GLU A 77 -15.03 2.43 -9.65
N PRO A 78 -15.05 2.48 -11.00
CA PRO A 78 -16.28 2.73 -11.70
C PRO A 78 -17.25 1.64 -11.27
N LYS A 79 -18.35 2.04 -10.62
CA LYS A 79 -19.46 1.13 -10.33
C LYS A 79 -19.86 0.52 -11.66
N GLY A 80 -19.46 -0.73 -11.88
CA GLY A 80 -19.96 -1.49 -13.00
C GLY A 80 -21.48 -1.47 -12.91
N GLU A 81 -22.13 -1.17 -14.03
CA GLU A 81 -23.49 -1.64 -14.28
C GLU A 81 -23.57 -3.15 -14.05
#